data_AF-A0A8S3ILR7-F1
#
_entry.id   AF-A0A8S3ILR7-F1
#
_cell.length_a   1.000
_cell.length_b   1.000
_cell.length_c   1.000
_cell.angle_alpha   90.00
_cell.angle_beta   90.00
_cell.angle_gamma   90.00
#
_symmetry.space_group_name_H-M   'P 1'
#
loop_
_entity.id
_entity.type
_entity.pdbx_description
1 polymer ?
#
loop_
_entity_poly.entity_id
_entity_poly.type
_entity_poly.pdbx_seq_one_letter_code
_entity_poly.pdbx_strand_id
1 'polypeptide(L)'
;MASATNRSRKRIKLSNNSLEQESVPVENTANKILSRSPCLPNIDVEAKWSPNGITVAGGNGPGEAINQLHYPWDLDVDDDQAIYVAEYSNHRIMKW
;
A
#
# COMPACT_ATOMS: atom_id res chain seq x y z
N MET A 1 60.38 51.61 4.58
CA MET A 1 59.18 51.10 3.86
C MET A 1 59.44 49.66 3.46
N ALA A 2 59.06 48.70 4.31
CA ALA A 2 58.99 47.30 3.95
C ALA A 2 57.65 46.79 4.48
N SER A 3 56.70 46.59 3.57
CA SER A 3 55.37 46.07 3.83
C SER A 3 55.21 44.82 2.98
N ALA A 4 55.00 43.68 3.63
CA ALA A 4 54.35 42.50 3.04
C ALA A 4 53.95 41.52 4.15
N THR A 5 52.84 41.86 4.80
CA THR A 5 51.64 41.04 4.98
C THR A 5 51.77 39.58 5.45
N ASN A 6 51.40 39.36 6.72
CA ASN A 6 51.13 38.08 7.35
C ASN A 6 49.95 37.36 6.65
N ARG A 7 50.22 36.27 5.92
CA ARG A 7 49.18 35.51 5.21
C ARG A 7 48.53 34.51 6.17
N SER A 8 47.51 34.96 6.90
CA SER A 8 46.64 34.07 7.68
C SER A 8 45.98 33.04 6.75
N ARG A 9 46.38 31.77 6.86
CA ARG A 9 45.72 30.68 6.15
C ARG A 9 44.38 30.43 6.86
N LYS A 10 43.28 30.85 6.25
CA LYS A 10 41.93 30.42 6.65
C LYS A 10 41.88 28.90 6.57
N ARG A 11 41.85 28.24 7.72
CA ARG A 11 41.59 26.81 7.84
C ARG A 11 40.11 26.60 7.49
N ILE A 12 39.83 26.02 6.34
CA ILE A 12 38.49 25.55 5.99
C ILE A 12 38.19 24.45 7.02
N LYS A 13 37.22 24.68 7.90
CA LYS A 13 36.66 23.60 8.68
C LYS A 13 35.87 22.77 7.68
N LEU A 14 36.41 21.61 7.29
CA LEU A 14 35.58 20.54 6.76
C LEU A 14 34.63 20.21 7.91
N SER A 15 33.37 20.60 7.77
CA SER A 15 32.34 20.07 8.64
C SER A 15 32.43 18.56 8.46
N ASN A 16 32.69 17.85 9.55
CA ASN A 16 32.37 16.44 9.61
C ASN A 16 30.86 16.38 9.40
N ASN A 17 30.45 16.21 8.15
CA ASN A 17 29.11 15.78 7.86
C ASN A 17 29.13 14.29 8.22
N SER A 18 29.03 14.05 9.52
CA SER A 18 28.72 12.74 10.06
C SER A 18 27.55 12.25 9.25
N LEU A 19 27.74 11.10 8.60
CA LEU A 19 26.63 10.32 8.08
C LEU A 19 25.78 10.01 9.31
N GLU A 20 24.84 10.87 9.64
CA GLU A 20 23.62 10.41 10.26
C GLU A 20 23.04 9.47 9.22
N GLN A 21 23.30 8.17 9.41
CA GLN A 21 22.33 7.18 9.02
C GLN A 21 21.07 7.55 9.79
N GLU A 22 20.26 8.43 9.21
CA GLU A 22 18.86 8.50 9.53
C GLU A 22 18.36 7.09 9.21
N SER A 23 18.18 6.27 10.25
CA SER A 23 17.63 4.94 10.10
C SER A 23 16.22 5.17 9.57
N VAL A 24 16.05 5.11 8.25
CA VAL A 24 14.74 5.09 7.64
C VAL A 24 14.00 3.94 8.34
N PRO A 25 12.92 4.21 9.08
CA PRO A 25 12.18 3.15 9.74
C PRO A 25 11.83 2.09 8.70
N VAL A 26 12.14 0.82 8.96
CA VAL A 26 12.01 -0.28 7.98
C VAL A 26 10.59 -0.34 7.39
N GLU A 27 9.61 0.09 8.19
CA GLU A 27 8.21 0.35 7.87
C GLU A 27 7.93 1.33 6.71
N ASN A 28 8.87 2.22 6.36
CA ASN A 28 8.73 3.17 5.23
C ASN A 28 9.27 2.64 3.89
N THR A 29 10.00 1.52 3.89
CA THR A 29 10.60 0.99 2.64
C THR A 29 9.62 0.11 1.87
N ALA A 30 8.79 -0.69 2.57
CA ALA A 30 7.76 -1.53 1.95
C ALA A 30 6.71 -0.70 1.21
N ASN A 31 6.21 0.37 1.84
CA ASN A 31 5.24 1.31 1.25
C ASN A 31 5.74 1.96 -0.04
N LYS A 32 7.04 2.25 -0.11
CA LYS A 32 7.69 2.85 -1.29
C LYS A 32 7.88 1.86 -2.45
N ILE A 33 7.94 0.56 -2.19
CA ILE A 33 8.10 -0.49 -3.21
C ILE A 33 6.74 -0.90 -3.77
N LEU A 34 5.73 -1.00 -2.90
CA LEU A 34 4.35 -1.36 -3.28
C LEU A 34 3.70 -0.25 -4.13
N SER A 35 3.85 1.02 -3.74
CA SER A 35 3.36 2.18 -4.51
C SER A 35 4.03 2.39 -5.88
N ARG A 36 5.17 1.72 -6.15
CA ARG A 36 5.92 1.81 -7.42
C ARG A 36 5.67 0.65 -8.36
N SER A 37 4.92 -0.37 -7.93
CA SER A 37 4.62 -1.54 -8.74
C SER A 37 3.36 -1.28 -9.56
N PRO A 38 3.43 -1.22 -10.90
CA PRO A 38 2.28 -0.85 -11.74
C PRO A 38 1.16 -1.89 -11.78
N CYS A 39 1.42 -3.08 -11.23
CA CYS A 39 0.51 -4.22 -11.23
C CYS A 39 0.12 -4.71 -9.82
N LEU A 40 0.60 -4.04 -8.77
CA LEU A 40 0.09 -4.29 -7.43
C LEU A 40 -0.96 -3.22 -7.13
N PRO A 41 -2.16 -3.59 -6.66
CA PRO A 41 -3.05 -2.59 -6.09
C PRO A 41 -2.28 -1.82 -5.02
N ASN A 42 -2.44 -0.51 -4.99
CA ASN A 42 -1.81 0.35 -3.99
C ASN A 42 -2.49 0.10 -2.63
N ILE A 43 -2.15 -1.03 -2.01
CA ILE A 43 -2.63 -1.43 -0.70
C ILE A 43 -1.73 -0.77 0.34
N ASP A 44 -2.32 0.11 1.14
CA ASP A 44 -1.65 0.63 2.33
C ASP A 44 -1.29 -0.54 3.23
N VAL A 45 0.00 -0.75 3.53
CA VAL A 45 0.45 -1.90 4.35
C VAL A 45 -0.08 -1.85 5.79
N GLU A 46 -0.56 -0.68 6.21
CA GLU A 46 -1.17 -0.46 7.51
C GLU A 46 -2.71 -0.51 7.45
N ALA A 47 -3.30 -0.79 6.28
CA ALA A 47 -4.74 -0.94 6.12
C ALA A 47 -5.25 -2.00 7.10
N LYS A 48 -6.01 -1.55 8.10
CA LYS A 48 -6.74 -2.44 9.01
C LYS A 48 -8.12 -2.70 8.44
N TRP A 49 -8.63 -3.89 8.72
CA TRP A 49 -10.04 -4.18 8.50
C TRP A 49 -10.90 -3.17 9.27
N SER A 50 -11.91 -2.60 8.60
CA SER A 50 -12.82 -1.66 9.23
C SER A 50 -13.87 -2.43 10.04
N PRO A 51 -14.00 -2.20 11.35
CA PRO A 51 -15.02 -2.86 12.17
C PRO A 51 -16.46 -2.49 11.77
N ASN A 52 -16.63 -1.42 10.98
CA ASN A 52 -17.91 -0.95 10.47
C ASN A 52 -18.11 -1.32 8.98
N GLY A 53 -17.49 -2.40 8.51
CA GLY A 53 -17.70 -2.90 7.16
C GLY A 53 -19.17 -3.24 6.90
N ILE A 54 -19.63 -3.02 5.67
CA ILE A 54 -20.97 -3.40 5.22
C ILE A 54 -20.84 -4.66 4.37
N THR A 55 -21.68 -5.66 4.65
CA THR A 55 -21.79 -6.84 3.79
C THR A 55 -22.52 -6.46 2.50
N VAL A 56 -21.80 -6.49 1.38
CA VAL A 56 -22.36 -6.19 0.05
C VAL A 56 -22.84 -7.45 -0.69
N ALA A 57 -22.24 -8.61 -0.41
CA ALA A 57 -22.57 -9.89 -1.02
C ALA A 57 -22.80 -10.98 0.05
N GLY A 58 -23.85 -11.78 -0.11
CA GLY A 58 -24.20 -12.88 0.80
C GLY A 58 -24.74 -12.42 2.16
N GLY A 59 -24.39 -13.16 3.22
CA GLY A 59 -24.81 -12.87 4.61
C GLY A 59 -26.19 -13.40 5.02
N ASN A 60 -26.98 -13.93 4.08
CA ASN A 60 -28.35 -14.43 4.33
C ASN A 60 -28.48 -15.96 4.19
N GLY A 61 -27.39 -16.69 4.43
CA GLY A 61 -27.30 -18.13 4.25
C GLY A 61 -27.27 -18.59 2.79
N PRO A 62 -27.18 -19.92 2.55
CA PRO A 62 -27.19 -20.49 1.21
C PRO A 62 -28.56 -20.37 0.53
N GLY A 63 -28.58 -20.03 -0.76
CA GLY A 63 -29.79 -19.94 -1.56
C GLY A 63 -29.56 -19.30 -2.92
N GLU A 64 -30.63 -19.11 -3.68
CA GLU A 64 -30.59 -18.61 -5.06
C GLU A 64 -30.94 -17.12 -5.19
N ALA A 65 -31.33 -16.46 -4.09
CA ALA A 65 -31.62 -15.02 -4.10
C ALA A 65 -30.35 -14.19 -4.37
N ILE A 66 -30.53 -12.93 -4.79
CA ILE A 66 -29.41 -12.00 -5.11
C ILE A 66 -28.55 -11.64 -3.88
N ASN A 67 -29.10 -11.78 -2.68
CA ASN A 67 -28.43 -11.54 -1.40
C ASN A 67 -28.01 -12.84 -0.68
N GLN A 68 -28.01 -13.97 -1.39
CA GLN A 68 -27.59 -15.29 -0.90
C GLN A 68 -26.49 -15.86 -1.79
N LEU A 69 -25.56 -16.59 -1.17
CA LEU A 69 -24.47 -17.29 -1.87
C LEU A 69 -24.49 -18.77 -1.52
N HIS A 70 -24.35 -19.63 -2.52
CA HIS A 70 -24.28 -21.07 -2.31
C HIS A 70 -22.94 -21.64 -2.81
N TYR A 71 -22.07 -21.92 -1.85
CA TYR A 71 -20.72 -22.46 -2.09
C TYR A 71 -19.89 -21.59 -3.08
N PRO A 72 -19.64 -20.30 -2.74
CA PRO A 72 -18.77 -19.45 -3.53
C PRO A 72 -17.34 -20.01 -3.53
N TRP A 73 -16.71 -20.05 -4.70
CA TRP A 73 -15.39 -20.65 -4.90
C TRP A 73 -14.29 -19.61 -5.05
N ASP A 74 -14.59 -18.50 -5.73
CA ASP A 74 -13.62 -17.45 -6.02
C ASP A 74 -14.29 -16.08 -6.17
N LEU A 75 -13.49 -15.02 -6.08
CA LEU A 75 -13.91 -13.64 -6.32
C LEU A 75 -12.85 -12.83 -7.06
N ASP A 76 -13.30 -11.89 -7.88
CA ASP A 76 -12.43 -10.92 -8.56
C ASP A 76 -13.05 -9.52 -8.52
N VAL A 77 -12.22 -8.49 -8.71
CA VAL A 77 -12.64 -7.09 -8.71
C VAL A 77 -12.11 -6.41 -9.97
N ASP A 78 -12.99 -5.80 -10.76
CA ASP A 78 -12.58 -5.07 -11.97
C ASP A 78 -12.11 -3.64 -11.67
N ASP A 79 -11.61 -2.96 -12.71
CA ASP A 79 -11.13 -1.57 -12.61
C ASP A 79 -12.23 -0.57 -12.20
N ASP A 80 -13.51 -0.92 -12.43
CA ASP A 80 -14.68 -0.14 -12.01
C ASP A 80 -15.11 -0.46 -10.56
N GLN A 81 -14.30 -1.23 -9.83
CA GLN A 81 -14.54 -1.71 -8.46
C GLN A 81 -15.77 -2.59 -8.32
N ALA A 82 -16.23 -3.20 -9.40
CA ALA A 82 -17.32 -4.16 -9.31
C ALA A 82 -16.78 -5.52 -8.87
N ILE A 83 -17.54 -6.17 -7.98
CA ILE A 83 -17.14 -7.44 -7.39
C ILE A 83 -17.86 -8.57 -8.14
N TYR A 84 -17.08 -9.51 -8.64
CA TYR A 84 -17.60 -10.73 -9.27
C TYR A 84 -17.36 -11.91 -8.32
N VAL A 85 -18.40 -12.70 -8.07
CA VAL A 85 -18.30 -13.92 -7.26
C VAL A 85 -18.70 -15.11 -8.11
N ALA A 86 -17.82 -16.12 -8.16
CA ALA A 86 -18.08 -17.40 -8.80
C ALA A 86 -18.72 -18.37 -7.80
N GLU A 87 -19.96 -18.77 -8.04
CA GLU A 87 -20.69 -19.71 -7.18
C GLU A 87 -20.70 -21.11 -7.78
N TYR A 88 -20.09 -22.06 -7.07
CA TYR A 88 -20.01 -23.44 -7.52
C TYR A 88 -21.37 -24.14 -7.50
N SER A 89 -22.13 -24.05 -6.40
CA SER A 89 -23.37 -24.83 -6.26
C SER A 89 -24.56 -24.21 -6.99
N ASN A 90 -24.56 -22.88 -7.18
CA ASN A 90 -25.60 -22.20 -7.97
C ASN A 90 -25.24 -22.11 -9.47
N HIS A 91 -24.04 -22.58 -9.86
CA HIS A 91 -23.56 -22.57 -11.24
C HIS A 91 -23.69 -21.19 -11.92
N ARG A 92 -23.35 -20.12 -11.20
CA ARG A 92 -23.49 -18.74 -11.68
C ARG A 92 -22.30 -17.86 -11.32
N ILE A 93 -22.17 -16.75 -12.04
CA ILE A 93 -21.34 -15.60 -11.68
C ILE A 93 -22.28 -14.45 -11.34
N MET A 94 -22.08 -13.81 -10.19
CA MET A 94 -22.85 -12.62 -9.80
C MET A 94 -21.94 -11.40 -9.69
N LYS A 95 -22.49 -10.23 -10.03
CA LYS A 95 -21.83 -8.92 -9.97
C LYS A 95 -22.54 -8.05 -8.91
N TRP A 96 -21.76 -7.39 -8.05
CA TRP A 96 -22.23 -6.35 -7.13
C TRP A 96 -21.61 -5.00 -7.45
#